data_AF-A0AAX3NSH1-F1
#
_entry.id   AF-A0AAX3NSH1-F1
#
_cell.length_a   1.000
_cell.length_b   1.000
_cell.length_c   1.000
_cell.angle_alpha   90.00
_cell.angle_beta   90.00
_cell.angle_gamma   90.00
#
_symmetry.space_group_name_H-M   'P 1'
#
loop_
_entity.id
_entity.type
_entity.pdbx_description
1 polymer ?
#
loop_
_entity_poly.entity_id
_entity_poly.type
_entity_poly.pdbx_seq_one_letter_code
_entity_poly.pdbx_strand_id
1 'polypeptide(L)'
;MMRIDGVRDVQPAAVEPPEGKTRPAGLDLEAVKSLFTSHGVGIPPVHALRMQAVAKEKDTVFGIRPVEGMVTTLIEEDYPTKGFSVKGKSANWGPQAGFICVDQLLSKRENRDAAEIDKLNQAVAKGMKSGAYTQADLRISHQRIGELIQDFGLKGEGVGPVRLLRAEGPSGTPYEFVARQEDDGLYRISRQGEQQAIQVLANPECGLPMTADYDLFLVAPPLEEYGNGGRDARPNTAVKYQPLPNDPHTMASFYNREDTTRGNITSRTLQLVDTLNGTLGRGEHREMFHHSDDAGSPVSSMGDNFPATFYLPRAMEHRNGNEVVRFDEVCVVPDQQSFSLLVECIKGNGYHFNAHPDWQVPQRPSFQEAVAFFNGKV
;
A
#
# COMPACT_ATOMS: atom_id res chain seq x y z
N MET A 1 -49.32 -52.73 42.99
CA MET A 1 -48.66 -53.74 42.15
C MET A 1 -47.80 -52.98 41.14
N MET A 2 -46.49 -53.23 41.15
CA MET A 2 -45.44 -52.74 40.24
C MET A 2 -45.21 -51.23 40.05
N ARG A 3 -44.05 -50.79 40.55
CA ARG A 3 -43.29 -49.61 40.09
C ARG A 3 -42.83 -49.81 38.64
N ILE A 4 -42.82 -48.75 37.84
CA ILE A 4 -41.71 -48.44 36.92
C ILE A 4 -41.51 -46.92 36.92
N ASP A 5 -40.32 -46.51 37.32
CA ASP A 5 -39.80 -45.14 37.33
C ASP A 5 -39.46 -44.66 35.90
N GLY A 6 -39.48 -43.34 35.69
CA GLY A 6 -38.63 -42.71 34.68
C GLY A 6 -39.36 -41.83 33.65
N VAL A 7 -39.66 -40.58 34.02
CA VAL A 7 -39.73 -39.48 33.06
C VAL A 7 -38.66 -38.49 33.46
N ARG A 8 -37.49 -38.59 32.80
CA ARG A 8 -36.50 -37.50 32.75
C ARG A 8 -36.79 -36.72 31.47
N ASP A 9 -36.95 -35.41 31.61
CA ASP A 9 -36.96 -34.47 30.49
C ASP A 9 -35.73 -34.70 29.60
N VAL A 10 -35.98 -35.02 28.33
CA VAL A 10 -34.93 -35.07 27.31
C VAL A 10 -34.72 -33.63 26.83
N GLN A 11 -33.73 -32.95 27.42
CA GLN A 11 -33.12 -31.80 26.77
C GLN A 11 -32.39 -32.29 25.50
N PRO A 12 -32.45 -31.56 24.37
CA PRO A 12 -31.67 -31.91 23.20
C PRO A 12 -30.19 -31.81 23.55
N ALA A 13 -29.47 -32.93 23.40
CA ALA A 13 -28.02 -32.96 23.54
C ALA A 13 -27.41 -31.92 22.60
N ALA A 14 -26.57 -31.05 23.14
CA ALA A 14 -25.69 -30.22 22.34
C ALA A 14 -24.87 -31.14 21.43
N VAL A 15 -24.97 -30.92 20.13
CA VAL A 15 -24.12 -31.59 19.16
C VAL A 15 -22.72 -31.01 19.35
N GLU A 16 -21.89 -31.71 20.11
CA GLU A 16 -20.46 -31.42 20.11
C GLU A 16 -19.92 -31.68 18.69
N PRO A 17 -19.19 -30.71 18.11
CA PRO A 17 -18.58 -30.92 16.81
C PRO A 17 -17.53 -32.03 16.94
N PRO A 18 -17.34 -32.85 15.89
CA PRO A 18 -16.45 -34.00 15.97
C PRO A 18 -15.02 -33.55 16.30
N GLU A 19 -14.53 -34.01 17.45
CA GLU A 19 -13.10 -34.01 17.76
C GLU A 19 -12.36 -34.77 16.65
N GLY A 20 -11.34 -34.14 16.08
CA GLY A 20 -10.57 -34.72 14.98
C GLY A 20 -10.73 -34.02 13.64
N LYS A 21 -10.59 -32.70 13.61
CA LYS A 21 -10.02 -31.99 12.47
C LYS A 21 -8.93 -31.09 13.01
N THR A 22 -7.68 -31.41 12.70
CA THR A 22 -6.60 -30.42 12.74
C THR A 22 -7.14 -29.14 12.13
N ARG A 23 -7.22 -28.05 12.92
CA ARG A 23 -7.53 -26.73 12.38
C ARG A 23 -6.65 -26.55 11.14
N PRO A 24 -7.19 -26.10 10.00
CA PRO A 24 -6.32 -25.64 8.92
C PRO A 24 -5.34 -24.65 9.56
N ALA A 25 -4.05 -24.74 9.23
CA ALA A 25 -3.06 -23.76 9.64
C ALA A 25 -3.46 -22.41 9.03
N GLY A 26 -4.40 -21.72 9.66
CA GLY A 26 -4.80 -20.38 9.31
C GLY A 26 -3.63 -19.47 9.63
N LEU A 27 -3.38 -18.53 8.74
CA LEU A 27 -2.37 -17.49 8.93
C LEU A 27 -2.60 -16.81 10.30
N ASP A 28 -1.61 -16.90 11.19
CA ASP A 28 -1.71 -16.40 12.56
C ASP A 28 -1.46 -14.88 12.58
N LEU A 29 -2.36 -14.13 13.22
CA LEU A 29 -2.27 -12.67 13.37
C LEU A 29 -0.95 -12.27 14.03
N GLU A 30 -0.50 -13.01 15.05
CA GLU A 30 0.76 -12.72 15.74
C GLU A 30 1.98 -13.02 14.86
N ALA A 31 1.91 -14.05 14.01
CA ALA A 31 2.96 -14.33 13.03
C ALA A 31 3.09 -13.20 12.00
N VAL A 32 1.96 -12.69 11.47
CA VAL A 32 1.96 -11.53 10.56
C VAL A 32 2.51 -10.30 11.24
N LYS A 33 2.06 -10.03 12.47
CA LYS A 33 2.55 -8.90 13.25
C LYS A 33 4.07 -8.97 13.45
N SER A 34 4.59 -10.13 13.84
CA SER A 34 6.04 -10.35 13.99
C SER A 34 6.80 -10.19 12.67
N LEU A 35 6.26 -10.72 11.57
CA LEU A 35 6.82 -10.55 10.23
C LEU A 35 6.90 -9.07 9.83
N PHE A 36 5.82 -8.32 10.05
CA PHE A 36 5.75 -6.91 9.67
C PHE A 36 6.65 -6.03 10.54
N THR A 37 6.67 -6.26 11.85
CA THR A 37 7.59 -5.55 12.77
C THR A 37 9.04 -5.79 12.38
N SER A 38 9.44 -7.02 12.04
CA SER A 38 10.82 -7.33 11.68
C SER A 38 11.28 -6.73 10.34
N HIS A 39 10.34 -6.34 9.46
CA HIS A 39 10.62 -5.73 8.16
C HIS A 39 10.17 -4.27 8.03
N GLY A 40 9.67 -3.66 9.11
CA GLY A 40 9.21 -2.27 9.11
C GLY A 40 7.97 -2.01 8.21
N VAL A 41 7.12 -3.02 8.03
CA VAL A 41 5.90 -2.92 7.21
C VAL A 41 4.78 -2.25 8.00
N GLY A 42 4.19 -1.19 7.43
CA GLY A 42 3.13 -0.38 8.04
C GLY A 42 1.69 -0.75 7.65
N ILE A 43 1.49 -1.95 7.11
CA ILE A 43 0.15 -2.49 6.87
C ILE A 43 -0.38 -3.06 8.19
N PRO A 44 -1.55 -2.65 8.70
CA PRO A 44 -2.14 -3.30 9.88
C PRO A 44 -2.31 -4.81 9.64
N PRO A 45 -1.88 -5.69 10.56
CA PRO A 45 -1.94 -7.15 10.35
C PRO A 45 -3.35 -7.67 10.01
N VAL A 46 -4.40 -7.04 10.54
CA VAL A 46 -5.80 -7.36 10.20
C VAL A 46 -6.11 -7.09 8.73
N HIS A 47 -5.57 -6.00 8.15
CA HIS A 47 -5.72 -5.73 6.71
C HIS A 47 -5.00 -6.81 5.89
N ALA A 48 -3.79 -7.21 6.29
CA ALA A 48 -3.05 -8.25 5.59
C ALA A 48 -3.81 -9.58 5.55
N LEU A 49 -4.42 -10.02 6.66
CA LEU A 49 -5.25 -11.23 6.69
C LEU A 49 -6.46 -11.13 5.75
N ARG A 50 -7.13 -9.97 5.73
CA ARG A 50 -8.26 -9.72 4.83
C ARG A 50 -7.85 -9.74 3.37
N MET A 51 -6.73 -9.13 3.02
CA MET A 51 -6.20 -9.12 1.66
C MET A 51 -5.70 -10.50 1.22
N GLN A 52 -5.11 -11.28 2.13
CA GLN A 52 -4.74 -12.67 1.85
C GLN A 52 -5.97 -13.52 1.51
N ALA A 53 -7.09 -13.33 2.21
CA ALA A 53 -8.34 -14.00 1.87
C ALA A 53 -8.82 -13.65 0.45
N VAL A 54 -8.64 -12.40 0.00
CA VAL A 54 -8.93 -11.99 -1.39
C VAL A 54 -7.99 -12.69 -2.38
N ALA A 55 -6.69 -12.77 -2.09
CA ALA A 55 -5.73 -13.49 -2.94
C ALA A 55 -6.18 -14.95 -3.15
N LYS A 56 -6.59 -15.61 -2.07
CA LYS A 56 -7.11 -16.98 -2.08
C LYS A 56 -8.43 -17.11 -2.84
N GLU A 57 -9.39 -16.22 -2.60
CA GLU A 57 -10.70 -16.25 -3.26
C GLU A 57 -10.59 -16.04 -4.78
N LYS A 58 -9.74 -15.09 -5.21
CA LYS A 58 -9.55 -14.73 -6.62
C LYS A 58 -8.49 -15.57 -7.33
N ASP A 59 -7.88 -16.53 -6.62
CA ASP A 59 -6.70 -17.28 -7.05
C ASP A 59 -5.67 -16.39 -7.75
N THR A 60 -5.34 -15.24 -7.16
CA THR A 60 -4.48 -14.22 -7.79
C THR A 60 -3.37 -13.83 -6.83
N VAL A 61 -2.12 -13.84 -7.31
CA VAL A 61 -1.00 -13.27 -6.57
C VAL A 61 -0.99 -11.76 -6.80
N PHE A 62 -0.80 -10.97 -5.75
CA PHE A 62 -0.53 -9.54 -5.89
C PHE A 62 0.46 -9.04 -4.85
N GLY A 63 1.17 -7.98 -5.19
CA GLY A 63 2.10 -7.30 -4.30
C GLY A 63 1.62 -5.89 -3.97
N ILE A 64 1.99 -5.39 -2.81
CA ILE A 64 1.84 -4.00 -2.39
C ILE A 64 3.25 -3.44 -2.17
N ARG A 65 3.48 -2.23 -2.67
CA ARG A 65 4.71 -1.46 -2.48
C ARG A 65 4.94 -1.13 -0.99
N PRO A 66 6.09 -0.55 -0.62
CA PRO A 66 6.40 -0.28 0.77
C PRO A 66 5.38 0.67 1.40
N VAL A 67 4.80 0.23 2.51
CA VAL A 67 3.99 1.07 3.41
C VAL A 67 4.85 1.31 4.63
N GLU A 68 5.25 2.55 4.86
CA GLU A 68 6.14 2.91 5.98
C GLU A 68 5.46 2.63 7.33
N GLY A 69 6.15 1.97 8.27
CA GLY A 69 5.61 1.65 9.60
C GLY A 69 4.96 2.83 10.33
N MET A 70 5.46 4.05 10.09
CA MET A 70 4.94 5.28 10.70
C MET A 70 3.52 5.67 10.27
N VAL A 71 2.92 5.07 9.24
CA VAL A 71 1.53 5.40 8.86
C VAL A 71 0.51 4.43 9.45
N THR A 72 0.95 3.37 10.12
CA THR A 72 0.05 2.30 10.63
C THR A 72 -1.07 2.86 11.50
N THR A 73 -0.73 3.66 12.52
CA THR A 73 -1.74 4.28 13.41
C THR A 73 -2.71 5.18 12.65
N LEU A 74 -2.25 5.92 11.63
CA LEU A 74 -3.15 6.77 10.83
C LEU A 74 -4.15 5.94 10.01
N ILE A 75 -3.71 4.77 9.53
CA ILE A 75 -4.59 3.82 8.84
C ILE A 75 -5.59 3.21 9.82
N GLU A 76 -5.15 2.83 11.03
CA GLU A 76 -6.02 2.27 12.08
C GLU A 76 -7.00 3.31 12.67
N GLU A 77 -6.63 4.59 12.69
CA GLU A 77 -7.49 5.72 13.05
C GLU A 77 -8.42 6.18 11.91
N ASP A 78 -8.53 5.38 10.83
CA ASP A 78 -9.44 5.61 9.70
C ASP A 78 -9.24 6.93 8.93
N TYR A 79 -8.02 7.47 8.90
CA TYR A 79 -7.73 8.58 7.99
C TYR A 79 -7.91 8.14 6.52
N PRO A 80 -8.48 9.00 5.66
CA PRO A 80 -8.53 8.74 4.23
C PRO A 80 -7.12 8.69 3.65
N THR A 81 -6.97 8.09 2.47
CA THR A 81 -5.67 7.99 1.81
C THR A 81 -5.64 8.78 0.51
N LYS A 82 -4.44 9.17 0.09
CA LYS A 82 -4.25 9.99 -1.11
C LYS A 82 -4.57 9.17 -2.38
N GLY A 83 -5.23 9.78 -3.35
CA GLY A 83 -5.42 9.21 -4.68
C GLY A 83 -4.33 9.62 -5.68
N PHE A 84 -4.38 9.08 -6.90
CA PHE A 84 -3.41 9.30 -7.98
C PHE A 84 -3.15 10.78 -8.32
N SER A 85 -4.17 11.63 -8.18
CA SER A 85 -4.10 13.07 -8.50
C SER A 85 -3.36 13.89 -7.44
N VAL A 86 -3.07 13.34 -6.26
CA VAL A 86 -2.35 14.03 -5.18
C VAL A 86 -0.85 14.01 -5.45
N LYS A 87 -0.23 15.19 -5.65
CA LYS A 87 1.16 15.32 -6.12
C LYS A 87 2.18 15.74 -5.04
N GLY A 88 1.70 16.17 -3.87
CA GLY A 88 2.56 16.53 -2.74
C GLY A 88 3.34 15.34 -2.19
N LYS A 89 4.52 15.59 -1.62
CA LYS A 89 5.30 14.56 -0.92
C LYS A 89 4.85 14.51 0.53
N SER A 90 4.70 13.29 1.05
CA SER A 90 4.42 13.08 2.47
C SER A 90 5.60 13.49 3.34
N ALA A 91 5.33 13.76 4.61
CA ALA A 91 6.34 13.96 5.63
C ALA A 91 6.70 12.63 6.31
N ASN A 92 7.97 12.50 6.68
CA ASN A 92 8.51 11.34 7.42
C ASN A 92 9.17 11.76 8.75
N TRP A 93 8.88 12.97 9.24
CA TRP A 93 9.46 13.55 10.43
C TRP A 93 8.46 14.53 11.08
N GLY A 94 8.69 14.86 12.35
CA GLY A 94 7.88 15.82 13.09
C GLY A 94 6.45 15.36 13.38
N PRO A 95 5.62 16.22 14.00
CA PRO A 95 4.21 15.91 14.28
C PRO A 95 3.38 15.66 13.00
N GLN A 96 3.85 16.16 11.85
CA GLN A 96 3.19 15.98 10.56
C GLN A 96 3.50 14.64 9.87
N ALA A 97 4.36 13.80 10.45
CA ALA A 97 4.78 12.54 9.83
C ALA A 97 3.58 11.67 9.44
N GLY A 98 3.60 11.14 8.20
CA GLY A 98 2.52 10.35 7.62
C GLY A 98 1.44 11.15 6.88
N PHE A 99 1.42 12.48 7.00
CA PHE A 99 0.54 13.37 6.23
C PHE A 99 1.28 14.05 5.07
N ILE A 100 0.52 14.78 4.24
CA ILE A 100 1.05 15.59 3.14
C ILE A 100 0.84 17.07 3.48
N CYS A 101 1.89 17.79 3.83
CA CYS A 101 1.81 19.21 4.16
C CYS A 101 1.56 20.08 2.92
N VAL A 102 0.82 21.17 3.08
CA VAL A 102 0.69 22.20 2.05
C VAL A 102 2.04 22.87 1.80
N ASP A 103 2.74 23.23 2.88
CA ASP A 103 4.14 23.66 2.84
C ASP A 103 5.07 22.46 2.70
N GLN A 104 5.66 22.28 1.52
CA GLN A 104 6.53 21.16 1.21
C GLN A 104 7.90 21.22 1.89
N LEU A 105 8.25 22.35 2.54
CA LEU A 105 9.39 22.39 3.47
C LEU A 105 9.18 21.49 4.70
N LEU A 106 7.93 21.11 5.00
CA LEU A 106 7.61 20.16 6.08
C LEU A 106 7.52 18.70 5.61
N SER A 107 7.82 18.42 4.34
CA SER A 107 7.79 17.07 3.77
C SER A 107 9.11 16.31 3.97
N LYS A 108 9.18 15.07 3.47
CA LYS A 108 10.44 14.29 3.39
C LYS A 108 11.51 14.91 2.48
N ARG A 109 11.17 15.98 1.76
CA ARG A 109 12.07 16.71 0.85
C ARG A 109 12.62 18.01 1.45
N GLU A 110 12.45 18.25 2.75
CA GLU A 110 12.94 19.45 3.45
C GLU A 110 14.42 19.77 3.19
N ASN A 111 15.27 18.77 2.95
CA ASN A 111 16.69 18.94 2.63
C ASN A 111 16.99 19.33 1.18
N ARG A 112 15.97 19.57 0.35
CA ARG A 112 16.14 20.01 -1.04
C ARG A 112 16.28 21.52 -1.12
N ASP A 113 16.82 22.00 -2.23
CA ASP A 113 16.96 23.42 -2.45
C ASP A 113 15.60 24.13 -2.59
N ALA A 114 15.63 25.45 -2.44
CA ALA A 114 14.42 26.27 -2.48
C ALA A 114 13.66 26.16 -3.81
N ALA A 115 14.35 25.96 -4.94
CA ALA A 115 13.70 25.86 -6.24
C ALA A 115 12.93 24.54 -6.40
N GLU A 116 13.47 23.43 -5.88
CA GLU A 116 12.76 22.16 -5.81
C GLU A 116 11.54 22.23 -4.87
N ILE A 117 11.69 22.84 -3.70
CA ILE A 117 10.59 23.05 -2.75
C ILE A 117 9.49 23.92 -3.39
N ASP A 118 9.85 25.02 -4.05
CA ASP A 118 8.91 25.90 -4.74
C ASP A 118 8.16 25.16 -5.85
N LYS A 119 8.84 24.29 -6.61
CA LYS A 119 8.19 23.46 -7.63
C LYS A 119 7.17 22.50 -7.01
N LEU A 120 7.48 21.90 -5.85
CA LEU A 120 6.54 21.04 -5.13
C LEU A 120 5.34 21.83 -4.61
N ASN A 121 5.58 23.00 -4.02
CA ASN A 121 4.53 23.92 -3.55
C ASN A 121 3.61 24.36 -4.69
N GLN A 122 4.16 24.69 -5.86
CA GLN A 122 3.37 25.04 -7.04
C GLN A 122 2.53 23.85 -7.55
N ALA A 123 3.07 22.63 -7.51
CA ALA A 123 2.32 21.43 -7.88
C ALA A 123 1.15 21.16 -6.90
N VAL A 124 1.38 21.36 -5.60
CA VAL A 124 0.33 21.28 -4.57
C VAL A 124 -0.75 22.34 -4.80
N ALA A 125 -0.35 23.60 -4.99
CA ALA A 125 -1.28 24.70 -5.24
C ALA A 125 -2.09 24.49 -6.53
N LYS A 126 -1.48 23.92 -7.57
CA LYS A 126 -2.17 23.59 -8.83
C LYS A 126 -3.25 22.53 -8.62
N GLY A 127 -2.95 21.43 -7.92
CA GLY A 127 -3.93 20.38 -7.66
C GLY A 127 -5.08 20.85 -6.76
N MET A 128 -4.78 21.71 -5.79
CA MET A 128 -5.80 22.33 -4.95
C MET A 128 -6.72 23.25 -5.76
N LYS A 129 -6.17 24.09 -6.65
CA LYS A 129 -6.96 24.94 -7.57
C LYS A 129 -7.85 24.17 -8.53
N SER A 130 -7.45 22.95 -8.92
CA SER A 130 -8.27 22.08 -9.77
C SER A 130 -9.32 21.28 -8.99
N GLY A 131 -9.42 21.44 -7.66
CA GLY A 131 -10.35 20.69 -6.82
C GLY A 131 -9.98 19.23 -6.60
N ALA A 132 -8.72 18.83 -6.89
CA ALA A 132 -8.30 17.45 -6.69
C ALA A 132 -8.21 17.06 -5.20
N TYR A 133 -8.03 18.05 -4.33
CA TYR A 133 -7.98 17.93 -2.88
C TYR A 133 -8.14 19.32 -2.23
N THR A 134 -8.47 19.33 -0.94
CA THR A 134 -8.53 20.55 -0.12
C THR A 134 -7.38 20.54 0.90
N GLN A 135 -7.43 21.44 1.90
CA GLN A 135 -6.53 21.44 3.05
C GLN A 135 -7.32 21.47 4.36
N ALA A 136 -6.70 20.97 5.42
CA ALA A 136 -7.23 21.02 6.78
C ALA A 136 -6.11 21.29 7.79
N ASP A 137 -6.49 21.75 8.98
CA ASP A 137 -5.59 21.86 10.12
C ASP A 137 -5.05 20.48 10.50
N LEU A 138 -3.73 20.38 10.70
CA LEU A 138 -3.10 19.20 11.25
C LEU A 138 -3.55 19.02 12.71
N ARG A 139 -4.31 17.95 12.93
CA ARG A 139 -4.80 17.53 14.24
C ARG A 139 -4.50 16.05 14.41
N ILE A 140 -3.88 15.67 15.51
CA ILE A 140 -3.45 14.28 15.78
C ILE A 140 -3.86 13.84 17.18
N SER A 141 -4.09 12.55 17.35
CA SER A 141 -4.51 11.97 18.62
C SER A 141 -3.40 12.00 19.67
N HIS A 142 -3.78 11.83 20.94
CA HIS A 142 -2.80 11.65 22.02
C HIS A 142 -1.93 10.40 21.78
N GLN A 143 -2.53 9.32 21.28
CA GLN A 143 -1.85 8.08 20.93
C GLN A 143 -0.78 8.32 19.86
N ARG A 144 -1.12 9.06 18.80
CA ARG A 144 -0.20 9.40 17.71
C ARG A 144 0.99 10.23 18.20
N ILE A 145 0.77 11.20 19.09
CA ILE A 145 1.89 11.94 19.71
C ILE A 145 2.80 10.99 20.48
N GLY A 146 2.24 10.06 21.26
CA GLY A 146 2.99 9.06 22.02
C GLY A 146 3.87 8.18 21.11
N GLU A 147 3.27 7.63 20.05
CA GLU A 147 3.97 6.83 19.02
C GLU A 147 5.11 7.63 18.37
N LEU A 148 4.86 8.87 17.94
CA LEU A 148 5.88 9.70 17.31
C LEU A 148 7.07 9.97 18.23
N ILE A 149 6.81 10.13 19.54
CA ILE A 149 7.86 10.32 20.55
C ILE A 149 8.64 9.04 20.79
N GLN A 150 7.94 7.91 20.90
CA GLN A 150 8.53 6.64 21.26
C GLN A 150 9.38 6.06 20.10
N ASP A 151 8.85 6.11 18.88
CA ASP A 151 9.37 5.29 17.78
C ASP A 151 9.97 6.13 16.63
N PHE A 152 9.62 7.42 16.53
CA PHE A 152 9.96 8.26 15.37
C PHE A 152 10.73 9.56 15.70
N GLY A 153 11.33 9.62 16.89
CA GLY A 153 12.31 10.66 17.24
C GLY A 153 11.71 12.05 17.51
N LEU A 154 10.39 12.17 17.63
CA LEU A 154 9.76 13.40 18.12
C LEU A 154 10.14 13.61 19.59
N LYS A 155 10.50 14.83 19.98
CA LYS A 155 10.71 15.18 21.38
C LYS A 155 9.50 15.96 21.86
N GLY A 156 9.00 15.65 23.06
CA GLY A 156 7.85 16.33 23.63
C GLY A 156 8.09 16.73 25.09
N GLU A 157 7.74 17.96 25.43
CA GLU A 157 7.77 18.50 26.79
C GLU A 157 6.37 19.03 27.18
N GLY A 158 6.09 18.99 28.47
CA GLY A 158 4.79 19.38 29.04
C GLY A 158 3.77 18.25 29.10
N VAL A 159 2.72 18.47 29.89
CA VAL A 159 1.62 17.53 30.13
C VAL A 159 0.28 18.24 29.97
N GLY A 160 -0.78 17.47 29.70
CA GLY A 160 -2.14 18.00 29.60
C GLY A 160 -2.44 18.67 28.24
N PRO A 161 -3.19 19.78 28.22
CA PRO A 161 -3.81 20.32 27.00
C PRO A 161 -2.84 21.10 26.10
N VAL A 162 -1.62 21.40 26.56
CA VAL A 162 -0.60 22.08 25.74
C VAL A 162 0.72 21.33 25.89
N ARG A 163 1.36 21.00 24.76
CA ARG A 163 2.68 20.38 24.70
C ARG A 163 3.59 21.14 23.75
N LEU A 164 4.86 21.26 24.12
CA LEU A 164 5.91 21.74 23.22
C LEU A 164 6.54 20.52 22.57
N LEU A 165 6.69 20.56 21.25
CA LEU A 165 7.24 19.47 20.47
C LEU A 165 8.46 19.96 19.69
N ARG A 166 9.48 19.11 19.55
CA ARG A 166 10.67 19.42 18.76
C ARG A 166 11.04 18.23 17.88
N ALA A 167 11.40 18.50 16.64
CA ALA A 167 11.88 17.51 15.69
C ALA A 167 13.05 18.06 14.87
N GLU A 168 13.82 17.17 14.27
CA GLU A 168 14.86 17.52 13.30
C GLU A 168 14.36 17.15 11.90
N GLY A 169 14.44 18.09 10.96
CA GLY A 169 14.16 17.83 9.56
C GLY A 169 15.25 16.95 8.94
N PRO A 170 15.01 16.38 7.74
CA PRO A 170 16.00 15.65 6.94
C PRO A 170 17.36 16.34 6.78
N SER A 171 17.44 17.68 6.84
CA SER A 171 18.67 18.47 6.80
C SER A 171 19.44 18.50 8.13
N GLY A 172 18.85 18.00 9.22
CA GLY A 172 19.31 18.18 10.60
C GLY A 172 18.84 19.49 11.23
N THR A 173 18.12 20.34 10.50
CA THR A 173 17.58 21.60 11.02
C THR A 173 16.54 21.32 12.11
N PRO A 174 16.67 21.91 13.31
CA PRO A 174 15.66 21.75 14.36
C PRO A 174 14.44 22.62 14.10
N TYR A 175 13.26 22.06 14.34
CA TYR A 175 11.96 22.73 14.29
C TYR A 175 11.21 22.55 15.59
N GLU A 176 10.51 23.61 15.99
CA GLU A 176 9.70 23.64 17.21
C GLU A 176 8.22 23.84 16.88
N PHE A 177 7.37 23.09 17.57
CA PHE A 177 5.93 23.04 17.36
C PHE A 177 5.19 23.11 18.69
N VAL A 178 3.93 23.51 18.64
CA VAL A 178 3.02 23.50 19.79
C VAL A 178 1.83 22.64 19.43
N ALA A 179 1.55 21.65 20.30
CA ALA A 179 0.33 20.85 20.24
C ALA A 179 -0.65 21.38 21.28
N ARG A 180 -1.85 21.81 20.85
CA ARG A 180 -2.92 22.27 21.74
C ARG A 180 -4.14 21.38 21.57
N GLN A 181 -4.61 20.78 22.66
CA GLN A 181 -5.78 19.94 22.66
C GLN A 181 -7.04 20.78 22.43
N GLU A 182 -7.91 20.30 21.54
CA GLU A 182 -9.23 20.87 21.27
C GLU A 182 -10.32 20.06 21.99
N ASP A 183 -11.57 20.55 21.94
CA ASP A 183 -12.71 19.95 22.66
C ASP A 183 -13.03 18.52 22.20
N ASP A 184 -12.64 18.15 20.97
CA ASP A 184 -12.77 16.80 20.41
C ASP A 184 -11.66 15.83 20.91
N GLY A 185 -10.73 16.32 21.73
CA GLY A 185 -9.63 15.57 22.30
C GLY A 185 -8.39 15.45 21.40
N LEU A 186 -8.46 15.91 20.14
CA LEU A 186 -7.31 15.94 19.24
C LEU A 186 -6.41 17.13 19.54
N TYR A 187 -5.13 17.01 19.22
CA TYR A 187 -4.16 18.08 19.35
C TYR A 187 -3.96 18.78 18.01
N ARG A 188 -4.36 20.06 17.94
CA ARG A 188 -4.02 20.94 16.82
C ARG A 188 -2.56 21.37 16.89
N ILE A 189 -1.86 21.23 15.77
CA ILE A 189 -0.42 21.45 15.68
C ILE A 189 -0.12 22.77 14.95
N SER A 190 0.66 23.65 15.59
CA SER A 190 1.22 24.86 14.95
C SER A 190 2.74 24.92 15.13
N ARG A 191 3.43 25.73 14.32
CA ARG A 191 4.83 26.09 14.60
C ARG A 191 4.90 26.96 15.86
N GLN A 192 6.00 26.87 16.61
CA GLN A 192 6.17 27.71 17.79
C GLN A 192 6.20 29.19 17.42
N GLY A 193 5.41 29.99 18.12
CA GLY A 193 5.24 31.43 17.84
C GLY A 193 4.16 31.74 16.79
N GLU A 194 3.63 30.74 16.09
CA GLU A 194 2.57 30.93 15.09
C GLU A 194 1.19 30.56 15.65
N GLN A 195 0.16 31.33 15.26
CA GLN A 195 -1.23 31.05 15.62
C GLN A 195 -1.91 30.08 14.65
N GLN A 196 -1.45 30.05 13.40
CA GLN A 196 -2.02 29.20 12.36
C GLN A 196 -1.53 27.76 12.54
N ALA A 197 -2.45 26.80 12.40
CA ALA A 197 -2.09 25.40 12.38
C ALA A 197 -1.33 25.06 11.09
N ILE A 198 -0.45 24.05 11.18
CA ILE A 198 0.14 23.45 9.99
C ILE A 198 -1.00 22.92 9.12
N GLN A 199 -0.98 23.28 7.83
CA GLN A 199 -1.98 22.83 6.87
C GLN A 199 -1.50 21.55 6.19
N VAL A 200 -2.39 20.56 6.13
CA VAL A 200 -2.17 19.29 5.42
C VAL A 200 -3.26 19.07 4.39
N LEU A 201 -2.95 18.33 3.33
CA LEU A 201 -3.91 18.01 2.27
C LEU A 201 -5.00 17.11 2.82
N ALA A 202 -6.24 17.42 2.45
CA ALA A 202 -7.43 16.73 2.92
C ALA A 202 -8.28 16.23 1.75
N ASN A 203 -8.97 15.12 1.98
CA ASN A 203 -9.92 14.56 1.03
C ASN A 203 -11.10 15.54 0.89
N PRO A 204 -11.48 15.92 -0.35
CA PRO A 204 -12.50 16.94 -0.56
C PRO A 204 -13.92 16.50 -0.14
N GLU A 205 -14.19 15.20 -0.12
CA GLU A 205 -15.52 14.65 0.19
C GLU A 205 -15.77 14.58 1.69
N CYS A 206 -14.78 14.12 2.47
CA CYS A 206 -14.92 13.97 3.92
C CYS A 206 -14.22 15.07 4.74
N GLY A 207 -13.42 15.94 4.11
CA GLY A 207 -12.69 17.03 4.76
C GLY A 207 -11.55 16.61 5.68
N LEU A 208 -11.24 15.32 5.77
CA LEU A 208 -10.21 14.79 6.65
C LEU A 208 -8.82 14.77 5.98
N PRO A 209 -7.73 15.00 6.75
CA PRO A 209 -6.36 14.87 6.25
C PRO A 209 -6.09 13.51 5.60
N MET A 210 -5.30 13.48 4.54
CA MET A 210 -4.96 12.23 3.85
C MET A 210 -3.60 11.67 4.29
N THR A 211 -3.53 10.35 4.46
CA THR A 211 -2.29 9.59 4.65
C THR A 211 -1.92 8.74 3.42
N ALA A 212 -0.93 7.87 3.55
CA ALA A 212 -0.48 6.97 2.49
C ALA A 212 -1.54 5.90 2.16
N ASP A 213 -1.64 5.61 0.87
CA ASP A 213 -2.45 4.54 0.28
C ASP A 213 -1.65 3.24 0.13
N TYR A 214 -2.33 2.19 -0.35
CA TYR A 214 -1.72 0.93 -0.76
C TYR A 214 -1.52 0.91 -2.26
N ASP A 215 -0.30 1.24 -2.67
CA ASP A 215 0.11 1.11 -4.07
C ASP A 215 0.31 -0.36 -4.44
N LEU A 216 -0.47 -0.87 -5.40
CA LEU A 216 -0.21 -2.18 -5.97
C LEU A 216 1.15 -2.20 -6.67
N PHE A 217 1.98 -3.19 -6.34
CA PHE A 217 3.24 -3.45 -7.04
C PHE A 217 2.94 -4.12 -8.38
N LEU A 218 2.29 -5.28 -8.34
CA LEU A 218 1.93 -6.09 -9.50
C LEU A 218 0.71 -6.95 -9.18
N VAL A 219 0.04 -7.41 -10.24
CA VAL A 219 -1.07 -8.37 -10.19
C VAL A 219 -0.74 -9.52 -11.14
N ALA A 220 -0.76 -10.75 -10.61
CA ALA A 220 -0.39 -11.97 -11.32
C ALA A 220 -1.52 -13.02 -11.18
N PRO A 221 -2.50 -13.04 -12.11
CA PRO A 221 -3.51 -14.10 -12.17
C PRO A 221 -2.92 -15.46 -12.58
N PRO A 222 -3.72 -16.54 -12.50
CA PRO A 222 -3.37 -17.83 -13.08
C PRO A 222 -3.18 -17.68 -14.59
N LEU A 223 -2.20 -18.40 -15.15
CA LEU A 223 -1.84 -18.33 -16.56
C LEU A 223 -3.03 -18.67 -17.47
N GLU A 224 -3.86 -19.62 -17.05
CA GLU A 224 -5.07 -20.04 -17.77
C GLU A 224 -6.16 -18.97 -17.86
N GLU A 225 -6.18 -18.05 -16.90
CA GLU A 225 -7.08 -16.88 -16.90
C GLU A 225 -6.44 -15.63 -17.49
N TYR A 226 -5.12 -15.63 -17.68
CA TYR A 226 -4.39 -14.47 -18.16
C TYR A 226 -4.73 -14.17 -19.64
N GLY A 227 -5.07 -12.91 -19.92
CA GLY A 227 -5.50 -12.44 -21.24
C GLY A 227 -6.94 -12.81 -21.58
N ASN A 228 -7.63 -13.60 -20.75
CA ASN A 228 -9.02 -14.01 -20.96
C ASN A 228 -9.92 -12.77 -21.07
N GLY A 229 -10.61 -12.63 -22.22
CA GLY A 229 -11.48 -11.50 -22.52
C GLY A 229 -10.77 -10.13 -22.54
N GLY A 230 -9.44 -10.09 -22.70
CA GLY A 230 -8.67 -8.84 -22.74
C GLY A 230 -8.54 -8.12 -21.39
N ARG A 231 -8.89 -8.77 -20.28
CA ARG A 231 -8.94 -8.14 -18.93
C ARG A 231 -7.59 -7.62 -18.43
N ASP A 232 -6.50 -8.17 -18.96
CA ASP A 232 -5.11 -7.84 -18.61
C ASP A 232 -4.47 -6.85 -19.60
N ALA A 233 -5.22 -6.40 -20.61
CA ALA A 233 -4.75 -5.39 -21.56
C ALA A 233 -4.74 -4.00 -20.90
N ARG A 234 -3.58 -3.34 -20.97
CA ARG A 234 -3.43 -1.95 -20.53
C ARG A 234 -3.87 -0.99 -21.64
N PRO A 235 -4.40 0.19 -21.31
CA PRO A 235 -4.57 1.28 -22.29
C PRO A 235 -3.27 1.59 -23.05
N ASN A 236 -2.14 1.61 -22.34
CA ASN A 236 -0.80 1.78 -22.90
C ASN A 236 0.05 0.52 -22.69
N THR A 237 0.11 -0.36 -23.70
CA THR A 237 0.90 -1.61 -23.63
C THR A 237 2.40 -1.37 -23.50
N ALA A 238 2.96 -0.37 -24.19
CA ALA A 238 4.39 -0.06 -24.14
C ALA A 238 4.81 0.56 -22.79
N VAL A 239 3.85 0.98 -21.96
CA VAL A 239 4.01 1.72 -20.68
C VAL A 239 4.72 3.07 -20.82
N LYS A 240 5.79 3.15 -21.61
CA LYS A 240 6.55 4.36 -21.94
C LYS A 240 6.37 4.73 -23.40
N TYR A 241 6.26 6.03 -23.65
CA TYR A 241 6.31 6.56 -25.00
C TYR A 241 7.71 6.36 -25.60
N GLN A 242 7.78 5.70 -26.75
CA GLN A 242 8.97 5.61 -27.59
C GLN A 242 8.62 6.16 -28.98
N PRO A 243 9.29 7.21 -29.45
CA PRO A 243 8.98 7.78 -30.75
C PRO A 243 9.35 6.79 -31.85
N LEU A 244 8.38 6.44 -32.70
CA LEU A 244 8.60 5.65 -33.90
C LEU A 244 8.71 6.55 -35.14
N PRO A 245 9.44 6.14 -36.19
CA PRO A 245 9.39 6.83 -37.48
C PRO A 245 7.95 6.85 -38.00
N ASN A 246 7.41 8.05 -38.26
CA ASN A 246 6.00 8.29 -38.61
C ASN A 246 4.98 7.88 -37.53
N ASP A 247 5.34 7.99 -36.24
CA ASP A 247 4.40 7.74 -35.14
C ASP A 247 3.16 8.65 -35.28
N PRO A 248 1.94 8.09 -35.39
CA PRO A 248 0.71 8.88 -35.44
C PRO A 248 0.40 9.57 -34.10
N HIS A 249 1.17 9.29 -33.04
CA HIS A 249 0.95 9.82 -31.70
C HIS A 249 2.09 10.75 -31.25
N THR A 250 1.71 11.83 -30.57
CA THR A 250 2.64 12.60 -29.74
C THR A 250 2.76 11.97 -28.36
N MET A 251 3.84 12.26 -27.64
CA MET A 251 4.01 11.86 -26.24
C MET A 251 2.81 12.25 -25.36
N ALA A 252 2.25 13.44 -25.56
CA ALA A 252 1.05 13.88 -24.85
C ALA A 252 -0.17 13.01 -25.19
N SER A 253 -0.40 12.73 -26.48
CA SER A 253 -1.52 11.87 -26.90
C SER A 253 -1.38 10.41 -26.47
N PHE A 254 -0.16 9.93 -26.25
CA PHE A 254 0.11 8.60 -25.70
C PHE A 254 -0.33 8.52 -24.23
N TYR A 255 0.17 9.43 -23.38
CA TYR A 255 -0.16 9.41 -21.95
C TYR A 255 -1.62 9.81 -21.65
N ASN A 256 -2.27 10.58 -22.53
CA ASN A 256 -3.69 10.93 -22.39
C ASN A 256 -4.66 9.73 -22.56
N ARG A 257 -4.18 8.54 -22.91
CA ARG A 257 -5.00 7.32 -22.96
C ARG A 257 -5.20 6.68 -21.60
N GLU A 258 -4.35 7.01 -20.63
CA GLU A 258 -4.48 6.51 -19.26
C GLU A 258 -5.69 7.14 -18.58
N ASP A 259 -6.25 6.43 -17.61
CA ASP A 259 -7.29 6.98 -16.76
C ASP A 259 -6.69 8.12 -15.92
N THR A 260 -7.34 9.29 -15.94
CA THR A 260 -6.83 10.50 -15.27
C THR A 260 -6.79 10.38 -13.74
N THR A 261 -7.51 9.42 -13.17
CA THR A 261 -7.63 9.15 -11.74
C THR A 261 -7.04 7.81 -11.32
N ARG A 262 -6.86 6.87 -12.26
CA ARG A 262 -6.44 5.49 -11.98
C ARG A 262 -5.20 5.06 -12.75
N GLY A 263 -4.66 5.89 -13.64
CA GLY A 263 -3.46 5.59 -14.42
C GLY A 263 -3.68 4.51 -15.48
N ASN A 264 -2.63 3.75 -15.78
CA ASN A 264 -2.61 2.72 -16.82
C ASN A 264 -3.20 1.38 -16.32
N ILE A 265 -4.41 1.45 -15.77
CA ILE A 265 -5.08 0.34 -15.06
C ILE A 265 -5.71 -0.66 -16.03
N THR A 266 -5.59 -1.95 -15.73
CA THR A 266 -6.28 -3.02 -16.48
C THR A 266 -7.68 -3.25 -15.89
N SER A 267 -8.57 -3.88 -16.65
CA SER A 267 -9.90 -4.25 -16.13
C SER A 267 -9.81 -5.25 -14.96
N ARG A 268 -8.83 -6.17 -14.97
CA ARG A 268 -8.59 -7.10 -13.85
C ARG A 268 -8.10 -6.37 -12.60
N THR A 269 -7.10 -5.48 -12.75
CA THR A 269 -6.56 -4.69 -11.63
C THR A 269 -7.68 -3.85 -11.02
N LEU A 270 -8.55 -3.26 -11.84
CA LEU A 270 -9.70 -2.52 -11.36
C LEU A 270 -10.65 -3.37 -10.49
N GLN A 271 -11.05 -4.55 -10.97
CA GLN A 271 -11.91 -5.45 -10.19
C GLN A 271 -11.26 -5.89 -8.88
N LEU A 272 -9.94 -6.09 -8.88
CA LEU A 272 -9.18 -6.42 -7.67
C LEU A 272 -9.18 -5.24 -6.69
N VAL A 273 -8.95 -4.01 -7.16
CA VAL A 273 -9.02 -2.78 -6.35
C VAL A 273 -10.38 -2.64 -5.67
N ASP A 274 -11.47 -2.79 -6.41
CA ASP A 274 -12.83 -2.68 -5.87
C ASP A 274 -13.09 -3.79 -4.81
N THR A 275 -12.65 -5.02 -5.09
CA THR A 275 -12.78 -6.15 -4.16
C THR A 275 -11.99 -5.91 -2.87
N LEU A 276 -10.74 -5.45 -2.99
CA LEU A 276 -9.87 -5.20 -1.84
C LEU A 276 -10.44 -4.08 -0.96
N ASN A 277 -10.84 -2.95 -1.54
CA ASN A 277 -11.48 -1.86 -0.79
C ASN A 277 -12.78 -2.31 -0.11
N GLY A 278 -13.64 -3.05 -0.81
CA GLY A 278 -14.86 -3.61 -0.23
C GLY A 278 -14.59 -4.57 0.91
N THR A 279 -13.53 -5.38 0.80
CA THR A 279 -13.12 -6.34 1.84
C THR A 279 -12.49 -5.66 3.05
N LEU A 280 -11.73 -4.57 2.85
CA LEU A 280 -11.19 -3.77 3.95
C LEU A 280 -12.30 -3.02 4.69
N GLY A 281 -13.33 -2.55 3.97
CA GLY A 281 -14.57 -2.05 4.58
C GLY A 281 -14.37 -0.81 5.46
N ARG A 282 -13.44 0.09 5.11
CA ARG A 282 -13.12 1.31 5.88
C ARG A 282 -14.17 2.43 5.77
N GLY A 283 -15.20 2.23 4.96
CA GLY A 283 -16.24 3.22 4.66
C GLY A 283 -15.92 4.05 3.41
N GLU A 284 -16.93 4.80 2.95
CA GLU A 284 -16.81 5.67 1.78
C GLU A 284 -15.73 6.74 1.99
N HIS A 285 -14.99 7.05 0.93
CA HIS A 285 -13.92 8.05 0.92
C HIS A 285 -12.73 7.73 1.83
N ARG A 286 -12.59 6.46 2.25
CA ARG A 286 -11.49 5.91 3.08
C ARG A 286 -10.86 4.68 2.45
N GLU A 287 -11.01 4.53 1.14
CA GLU A 287 -10.39 3.47 0.34
C GLU A 287 -8.87 3.48 0.53
N MET A 288 -8.25 2.30 0.44
CA MET A 288 -6.79 2.14 0.48
C MET A 288 -6.18 2.00 -0.90
N PHE A 289 -6.92 1.49 -1.88
CA PHE A 289 -6.43 1.26 -3.24
C PHE A 289 -7.10 2.22 -4.22
N HIS A 290 -6.33 2.98 -4.98
CA HIS A 290 -6.88 4.03 -5.86
C HIS A 290 -6.58 3.84 -7.34
N HIS A 291 -5.48 3.18 -7.70
CA HIS A 291 -4.96 3.23 -9.07
C HIS A 291 -4.27 1.93 -9.52
N SER A 292 -3.75 1.98 -10.75
CA SER A 292 -3.00 0.92 -11.40
C SER A 292 -1.81 0.45 -10.56
N ASP A 293 -1.39 -0.78 -10.85
CA ASP A 293 -0.16 -1.35 -10.32
C ASP A 293 1.10 -0.70 -10.94
N ASP A 294 2.22 -0.73 -10.20
CA ASP A 294 3.49 -0.09 -10.60
C ASP A 294 4.10 -0.72 -11.86
N ALA A 295 3.78 -2.00 -12.16
CA ALA A 295 4.26 -2.64 -13.39
C ALA A 295 3.74 -1.95 -14.67
N GLY A 296 2.64 -1.21 -14.58
CA GLY A 296 2.08 -0.40 -15.67
C GLY A 296 2.43 1.08 -15.63
N SER A 297 3.22 1.53 -14.66
CA SER A 297 3.50 2.95 -14.41
C SER A 297 4.66 3.47 -15.26
N PRO A 298 4.51 4.58 -16.02
CA PRO A 298 5.60 5.15 -16.81
C PRO A 298 6.76 5.72 -16.00
N VAL A 299 6.55 5.92 -14.70
CA VAL A 299 7.55 6.46 -13.76
C VAL A 299 8.00 5.42 -12.73
N SER A 300 7.74 4.13 -13.00
CA SER A 300 8.19 3.03 -12.14
C SER A 300 9.70 3.03 -11.95
N SER A 301 10.12 2.75 -10.72
CA SER A 301 11.50 2.57 -10.32
C SER A 301 11.57 1.36 -9.40
N MET A 302 12.33 0.33 -9.80
CA MET A 302 12.42 -0.93 -9.04
C MET A 302 12.93 -0.71 -7.61
N GLY A 303 13.84 0.24 -7.40
CA GLY A 303 14.38 0.54 -6.07
C GLY A 303 13.34 1.12 -5.10
N ASP A 304 12.28 1.75 -5.61
CA ASP A 304 11.22 2.36 -4.79
C ASP A 304 10.12 1.33 -4.44
N ASN A 305 10.29 0.06 -4.80
CA ASN A 305 9.29 -0.98 -4.63
C ASN A 305 9.55 -1.88 -3.43
N PHE A 306 10.62 -1.68 -2.65
CA PHE A 306 10.99 -2.56 -1.54
C PHE A 306 11.17 -1.82 -0.19
N PRO A 307 10.83 -2.46 0.95
CA PRO A 307 10.28 -3.82 1.07
C PRO A 307 8.81 -3.92 0.60
N ALA A 308 8.50 -4.92 -0.22
CA ALA A 308 7.15 -5.17 -0.71
C ALA A 308 6.45 -6.26 0.09
N THR A 309 5.13 -6.18 0.25
CA THR A 309 4.33 -7.26 0.85
C THR A 309 3.55 -7.98 -0.23
N PHE A 310 3.68 -9.30 -0.32
CA PHE A 310 3.00 -10.13 -1.30
C PHE A 310 1.96 -11.03 -0.64
N TYR A 311 0.86 -11.21 -1.37
CA TYR A 311 -0.28 -12.04 -0.99
C TYR A 311 -0.44 -13.13 -2.04
N LEU A 312 -0.31 -14.38 -1.62
CA LEU A 312 -0.37 -15.56 -2.46
C LEU A 312 -1.64 -16.37 -2.13
N PRO A 313 -2.30 -16.99 -3.13
CA PRO A 313 -3.50 -17.82 -2.89
C PRO A 313 -3.26 -19.05 -2.00
N ARG A 314 -2.01 -19.52 -1.98
CA ARG A 314 -1.47 -20.62 -1.17
C ARG A 314 0.03 -20.39 -1.01
N ALA A 315 0.64 -20.99 0.02
CA ALA A 315 2.10 -21.03 0.10
C ALA A 315 2.69 -21.76 -1.12
N MET A 316 3.81 -21.26 -1.63
CA MET A 316 4.46 -21.78 -2.82
C MET A 316 5.94 -22.08 -2.56
N GLU A 317 6.44 -23.12 -3.19
CA GLU A 317 7.83 -23.53 -3.11
C GLU A 317 8.49 -23.49 -4.49
N HIS A 318 9.76 -23.09 -4.50
CA HIS A 318 10.60 -23.04 -5.68
C HIS A 318 11.94 -23.71 -5.40
N ARG A 319 12.39 -24.55 -6.32
CA ARG A 319 13.71 -25.19 -6.25
C ARG A 319 14.72 -24.32 -6.98
N ASN A 320 15.72 -23.82 -6.24
CA ASN A 320 16.87 -23.13 -6.79
C ASN A 320 18.11 -24.02 -6.57
N GLY A 321 18.46 -24.81 -7.59
CA GLY A 321 19.48 -25.85 -7.46
C GLY A 321 19.09 -26.91 -6.42
N ASN A 322 19.88 -27.03 -5.35
CA ASN A 322 19.62 -27.96 -4.24
C ASN A 322 18.78 -27.35 -3.11
N GLU A 323 18.52 -26.04 -3.15
CA GLU A 323 17.75 -25.34 -2.13
C GLU A 323 16.26 -25.27 -2.51
N VAL A 324 15.41 -25.34 -1.49
CA VAL A 324 13.97 -25.10 -1.62
C VAL A 324 13.65 -23.80 -0.91
N VAL A 325 13.23 -22.80 -1.68
CA VAL A 325 12.74 -21.52 -1.16
C VAL A 325 11.22 -21.63 -1.04
N ARG A 326 10.70 -21.32 0.14
CA ARG A 326 9.26 -21.28 0.42
C ARG A 326 8.81 -19.85 0.64
N PHE A 327 7.74 -19.45 -0.03
CA PHE A 327 7.01 -18.22 0.23
C PHE A 327 5.66 -18.59 0.82
N ASP A 328 5.38 -18.11 2.04
CA ASP A 328 4.06 -18.28 2.66
C ASP A 328 3.02 -17.37 2.01
N GLU A 329 1.75 -17.56 2.38
CA GLU A 329 0.61 -16.88 1.78
C GLU A 329 0.62 -15.35 1.98
N VAL A 330 1.30 -14.89 3.04
CA VAL A 330 1.74 -13.49 3.20
C VAL A 330 3.25 -13.52 3.39
N CYS A 331 3.99 -12.83 2.52
CA CYS A 331 5.43 -12.76 2.63
C CYS A 331 5.94 -11.33 2.35
N VAL A 332 7.07 -10.98 2.96
CA VAL A 332 7.76 -9.71 2.69
C VAL A 332 8.95 -9.97 1.79
N VAL A 333 9.06 -9.18 0.73
CA VAL A 333 10.17 -9.21 -0.23
C VAL A 333 11.03 -7.97 0.03
N PRO A 334 12.19 -8.12 0.68
CA PRO A 334 12.99 -6.98 1.14
C PRO A 334 13.76 -6.28 0.02
N ASP A 335 14.00 -6.93 -1.11
CA ASP A 335 14.86 -6.44 -2.18
C ASP A 335 14.58 -7.11 -3.54
N GLN A 336 15.29 -6.61 -4.57
CA GLN A 336 15.16 -7.11 -5.94
C GLN A 336 15.64 -8.57 -6.11
N GLN A 337 16.60 -9.03 -5.29
CA GLN A 337 17.08 -10.40 -5.36
C GLN A 337 15.98 -11.38 -4.89
N SER A 338 15.37 -11.09 -3.74
CA SER A 338 14.24 -11.82 -3.19
C SER A 338 13.03 -11.75 -4.13
N PHE A 339 12.81 -10.61 -4.79
CA PHE A 339 11.76 -10.47 -5.79
C PHE A 339 11.97 -11.38 -7.00
N SER A 340 13.23 -11.53 -7.44
CA SER A 340 13.55 -12.40 -8.59
C SER A 340 13.21 -13.86 -8.26
N LEU A 341 13.57 -14.33 -7.05
CA LEU A 341 13.19 -15.67 -6.57
C LEU A 341 11.67 -15.84 -6.45
N LEU A 342 10.96 -14.82 -5.96
CA LEU A 342 9.49 -14.85 -5.91
C LEU A 342 8.90 -14.94 -7.32
N VAL A 343 9.42 -14.18 -8.28
CA VAL A 343 8.96 -14.21 -9.69
C VAL A 343 9.14 -15.61 -10.30
N GLU A 344 10.27 -16.26 -10.07
CA GLU A 344 10.50 -17.65 -10.50
C GLU A 344 9.51 -18.61 -9.83
N CYS A 345 9.28 -18.43 -8.53
CA CYS A 345 8.34 -19.23 -7.76
C CYS A 345 6.91 -19.13 -8.32
N ILE A 346 6.37 -17.92 -8.46
CA ILE A 346 4.99 -17.73 -8.92
C ILE A 346 4.83 -18.16 -10.38
N LYS A 347 5.81 -17.89 -11.25
CA LYS A 347 5.78 -18.33 -12.65
C LYS A 347 5.85 -19.85 -12.77
N GLY A 348 6.68 -20.51 -11.97
CA GLY A 348 6.77 -21.97 -11.89
C GLY A 348 5.50 -22.62 -11.34
N ASN A 349 4.75 -21.90 -10.50
CA ASN A 349 3.47 -22.33 -9.94
C ASN A 349 2.25 -21.90 -10.78
N GLY A 350 2.46 -21.46 -12.03
CA GLY A 350 1.38 -21.22 -12.99
C GLY A 350 0.82 -19.81 -13.02
N TYR A 351 1.43 -18.82 -12.37
CA TYR A 351 0.96 -17.42 -12.37
C TYR A 351 1.73 -16.56 -13.35
N HIS A 352 1.08 -15.58 -13.98
CA HIS A 352 1.70 -14.72 -14.98
C HIS A 352 1.34 -13.26 -14.76
N PHE A 353 2.29 -12.36 -15.07
CA PHE A 353 2.07 -10.92 -15.10
C PHE A 353 2.97 -10.29 -16.18
N ASN A 354 2.57 -9.12 -16.66
CA ASN A 354 3.44 -8.27 -17.46
C ASN A 354 4.26 -7.37 -16.54
N ALA A 355 5.55 -7.64 -16.48
CA ALA A 355 6.48 -6.75 -15.81
C ALA A 355 6.61 -5.43 -16.58
N HIS A 356 6.95 -4.37 -15.85
CA HIS A 356 7.38 -3.13 -16.47
C HIS A 356 8.63 -3.38 -17.36
N PRO A 357 8.76 -2.75 -18.54
CA PRO A 357 9.84 -3.02 -19.49
C PRO A 357 11.25 -2.81 -18.92
N ASP A 358 11.41 -1.90 -17.97
CA ASP A 358 12.71 -1.64 -17.33
C ASP A 358 13.03 -2.58 -16.17
N TRP A 359 12.11 -3.46 -15.79
CA TRP A 359 12.35 -4.43 -14.73
C TRP A 359 13.07 -5.66 -15.27
N GLN A 360 14.23 -5.96 -14.69
CA GLN A 360 14.94 -7.21 -14.96
C GLN A 360 14.28 -8.34 -14.17
N VAL A 361 13.28 -8.99 -14.77
CA VAL A 361 12.57 -10.12 -14.16
C VAL A 361 12.95 -11.45 -14.83
N PRO A 362 13.07 -12.54 -14.05
CA PRO A 362 13.28 -13.86 -14.62
C PRO A 362 12.17 -14.26 -15.60
N GLN A 363 12.56 -14.90 -16.70
CA GLN A 363 11.65 -15.47 -17.68
C GLN A 363 11.39 -16.95 -17.37
N ARG A 364 10.26 -17.49 -17.85
CA ARG A 364 10.01 -18.93 -17.71
C ARG A 364 11.04 -19.72 -18.53
N PRO A 365 11.59 -20.84 -18.02
CA PRO A 365 12.50 -21.68 -18.80
C PRO A 365 11.89 -22.12 -20.14
N SER A 366 10.62 -22.52 -20.16
CA SER A 366 9.92 -22.89 -21.40
C SER A 366 9.82 -21.76 -22.42
N PHE A 367 9.73 -20.50 -21.97
CA PHE A 367 9.79 -19.34 -22.86
C PHE A 367 11.19 -19.15 -23.43
N GLN A 368 12.23 -19.30 -22.60
CA GLN A 368 13.62 -19.23 -23.07
C GLN A 368 13.95 -20.36 -24.05
N GLU A 369 13.49 -21.58 -23.80
CA GLU A 369 13.61 -22.73 -24.69
C GLU A 369 12.91 -22.47 -26.03
N ALA A 370 11.69 -21.93 -26.00
CA ALA A 370 10.97 -21.55 -27.22
C ALA A 370 11.74 -20.48 -28.01
N VAL A 371 12.21 -19.42 -27.35
CA VAL A 371 13.02 -18.36 -27.99
C VAL A 371 14.30 -18.95 -28.59
N ALA A 372 15.01 -19.81 -27.87
CA ALA A 372 16.22 -20.47 -28.36
C ALA A 372 15.93 -21.36 -29.57
N PHE A 373 14.83 -22.12 -29.54
CA PHE A 373 14.39 -22.95 -30.66
C PHE A 373 14.05 -22.12 -31.90
N PHE A 374 13.36 -21.00 -31.75
CA PHE A 374 13.03 -20.14 -32.88
C PHE A 374 14.24 -19.36 -33.39
N ASN A 375 15.10 -18.83 -32.52
CA ASN A 375 16.32 -18.14 -32.92
C ASN A 375 17.35 -19.08 -33.57
N GLY A 376 17.40 -20.35 -33.15
CA GLY A 376 18.27 -21.37 -33.76
C GLY A 376 17.76 -21.89 -35.11
N LYS A 377 16.58 -21.46 -35.56
CA LYS A 377 15.97 -21.82 -36.85
C LYS A 377 16.04 -20.70 -37.90
N VAL A 378 16.54 -19.53 -37.54
CA VAL A 378 16.70 -18.36 -38.43
C VAL A 378 18.12 -18.27 -38.97
#